data_AF-A0A0K2AQS3-F1
#
_entry.id   AF-A0A0K2AQS3-F1
#
_cell.length_a   1.000
_cell.length_b   1.000
_cell.length_c   1.000
_cell.angle_alpha   90.00
_cell.angle_beta   90.00
_cell.angle_gamma   90.00
#
_symmetry.space_group_name_H-M   'P 1'
#
loop_
_entity.id
_entity.type
_entity.pdbx_description
1 polymer ?
#
loop_
_entity_poly.entity_id
_entity_poly.type
_entity_poly.pdbx_seq_one_letter_code
_entity_poly.pdbx_strand_id
1 'polypeptide(L)'
;MARGQQEPQHALDRHRARGLKDGSWYPEPQYESSAALVKHLAGKYGIPLDREHIIGHDEVPGVLDAKVTAQHWDPGPFWDWNHSMDLLGAPTGAEGPGGPYRAGQVIRVVPPFTTANQPKLTNGGAAVPAQPANFTYLHSSPSTTSATLTDPYLGSRTSTEGWNRANKVVAGGE
;
A
#
# COMPACT_ATOMS: atom_id res chain seq x y z
N MET A 1 0.45 36.74 23.24
CA MET A 1 0.39 35.34 23.75
C MET A 1 -0.30 34.50 22.71
N ALA A 2 0.43 33.55 22.11
CA ALA A 2 0.03 32.82 20.91
C ALA A 2 -1.00 31.72 21.22
N ARG A 3 -2.08 31.66 20.45
CA ARG A 3 -2.98 30.51 20.39
C ARG A 3 -2.34 29.50 19.44
N GLY A 4 -1.90 28.37 19.97
CA GLY A 4 -1.37 27.26 19.18
C GLY A 4 -2.48 26.66 18.32
N GLN A 5 -2.27 26.69 17.01
CA GLN A 5 -3.10 25.99 16.04
C GLN A 5 -2.90 24.47 16.21
N GLN A 6 -3.97 23.76 16.53
CA GLN A 6 -4.05 22.33 16.29
C GLN A 6 -4.27 22.13 14.79
N GLU A 7 -3.22 21.68 14.09
CA GLU A 7 -3.33 21.23 12.71
C GLU A 7 -4.26 20.00 12.59
N PRO A 8 -5.02 19.85 11.49
CA PRO A 8 -6.15 18.94 11.44
C PRO A 8 -5.70 17.50 11.14
N GLN A 9 -5.51 16.70 12.19
CA GLN A 9 -5.39 15.24 12.12
C GLN A 9 -6.64 14.52 11.52
N HIS A 10 -7.72 15.25 11.24
CA HIS A 10 -9.01 14.71 10.81
C HIS A 10 -9.13 14.36 9.31
N ALA A 11 -8.18 14.74 8.44
CA ALA A 11 -8.29 14.48 7.01
C ALA A 11 -7.73 13.10 6.59
N LEU A 12 -6.65 12.65 7.23
CA LEU A 12 -5.92 11.42 6.86
C LEU A 12 -6.56 10.14 7.43
N ASP A 13 -7.26 10.23 8.56
CA ASP A 13 -8.00 9.08 9.14
C ASP A 13 -9.12 8.54 8.24
N ARG A 14 -9.59 9.31 7.24
CA ARG A 14 -10.68 8.89 6.35
C ARG A 14 -10.29 7.81 5.34
N HIS A 15 -9.01 7.69 4.97
CA HIS A 15 -8.54 6.63 4.07
C HIS A 15 -8.23 5.33 4.83
N ARG A 16 -7.78 5.43 6.09
CA ARG A 16 -7.33 4.31 6.94
C ARG A 16 -8.30 3.12 7.03
N ALA A 17 -9.59 3.34 6.84
CA ALA A 17 -10.61 2.37 7.25
C ALA A 17 -11.64 2.00 6.19
N ARG A 18 -11.75 2.73 5.07
CA ARG A 18 -12.89 2.52 4.16
C ARG A 18 -12.84 1.17 3.47
N GLY A 19 -11.70 0.82 2.84
CA GLY A 19 -11.62 -0.44 2.10
C GLY A 19 -11.71 -1.68 2.99
N LEU A 20 -11.10 -1.65 4.19
CA LEU A 20 -11.06 -2.80 5.11
C LEU A 20 -12.26 -2.94 6.04
N LYS A 21 -13.00 -1.85 6.33
CA LYS A 21 -14.28 -1.95 7.05
C LYS A 21 -15.41 -2.39 6.12
N ASP A 22 -15.42 -1.90 4.88
CA ASP A 22 -16.56 -2.09 3.98
C ASP A 22 -16.33 -3.23 2.97
N GLY A 23 -15.12 -3.81 2.93
CA GLY A 23 -14.80 -4.87 1.98
C GLY A 23 -14.98 -4.43 0.52
N SER A 24 -14.66 -3.17 0.22
CA SER A 24 -14.90 -2.55 -1.09
C SER A 24 -13.73 -1.67 -1.54
N TRP A 25 -13.71 -1.34 -2.83
CA TRP A 25 -12.75 -0.42 -3.42
C TRP A 25 -13.08 1.03 -3.09
N TYR A 26 -12.06 1.89 -3.14
CA TYR A 26 -12.25 3.32 -3.05
C TYR A 26 -13.07 3.82 -4.24
N PRO A 27 -14.04 4.75 -4.03
CA PRO A 27 -14.83 5.28 -5.12
C PRO A 27 -14.01 6.26 -5.97
N GLU A 28 -14.35 6.38 -7.26
CA GLU A 28 -13.65 7.22 -8.23
C GLU A 28 -13.37 8.66 -7.75
N PRO A 29 -14.34 9.40 -7.16
CA PRO A 29 -14.08 10.76 -6.69
C PRO A 29 -12.96 10.86 -5.63
N GLN A 30 -12.72 9.77 -4.89
CA GLN A 30 -11.62 9.71 -3.92
C GLN A 30 -10.27 9.53 -4.60
N TYR A 31 -10.19 8.76 -5.69
CA TYR A 31 -8.99 8.69 -6.53
C TYR A 31 -8.71 10.02 -7.24
N GLU A 32 -9.72 10.59 -7.91
CA GLU A 32 -9.59 11.86 -8.65
C GLU A 32 -9.11 13.00 -7.74
N SER A 33 -9.73 13.15 -6.56
CA SER A 33 -9.34 14.19 -5.59
C SER A 33 -7.93 13.97 -5.02
N SER A 34 -7.54 12.72 -4.77
CA SER A 34 -6.19 12.38 -4.32
C SER A 34 -5.15 12.67 -5.40
N ALA A 35 -5.42 12.26 -6.65
CA ALA A 35 -4.53 12.48 -7.79
C ALA A 35 -4.33 13.97 -8.06
N ALA A 36 -5.40 14.78 -8.00
CA ALA A 36 -5.31 16.23 -8.17
C ALA A 36 -4.39 16.88 -7.11
N LEU A 37 -4.51 16.47 -5.85
CA LEU A 37 -3.66 16.96 -4.76
C LEU A 37 -2.20 16.55 -4.96
N VAL A 38 -1.94 15.26 -5.22
CA VAL A 38 -0.59 14.73 -5.44
C VAL A 38 0.07 15.43 -6.62
N LYS A 39 -0.62 15.57 -7.75
CA LYS A 39 -0.11 16.25 -8.95
C LYS A 39 0.25 17.71 -8.67
N HIS A 40 -0.58 18.42 -7.90
CA HIS A 40 -0.29 19.79 -7.49
C HIS A 40 0.97 19.89 -6.62
N LEU A 41 1.08 19.05 -5.58
CA LEU A 41 2.23 19.06 -4.66
C LEU A 41 3.52 18.64 -5.38
N ALA A 42 3.46 17.61 -6.21
CA ALA A 42 4.59 17.13 -6.99
C ALA A 42 5.10 18.22 -7.94
N GLY A 43 4.20 18.88 -8.68
CA GLY A 43 4.56 20.02 -9.53
C GLY A 43 5.15 21.20 -8.75
N LYS A 44 4.63 21.48 -7.55
CA LYS A 44 5.14 22.57 -6.69
C LYS A 44 6.56 22.30 -6.16
N TYR A 45 6.87 21.06 -5.81
CA TYR A 45 8.14 20.69 -5.17
C TYR A 45 9.12 19.98 -6.10
N GLY A 46 8.78 19.78 -7.37
CA GLY A 46 9.64 19.08 -8.32
C GLY A 46 9.80 17.59 -8.01
N ILE A 47 8.78 16.97 -7.42
CA ILE A 47 8.80 15.54 -7.06
C ILE A 47 8.43 14.73 -8.31
N PRO A 48 9.25 13.73 -8.72
CA PRO A 48 8.89 12.82 -9.79
C PRO A 48 7.56 12.08 -9.52
N LEU A 49 6.76 11.89 -10.57
CA LEU A 49 5.53 11.11 -10.48
C LEU A 49 5.83 9.66 -10.86
N ASP A 50 6.36 8.92 -9.89
CA ASP A 50 6.61 7.48 -9.97
C ASP A 50 6.38 6.84 -8.58
N ARG A 51 6.50 5.52 -8.47
CA ARG A 51 6.26 4.80 -7.21
C ARG A 51 7.44 4.79 -6.25
N GLU A 52 8.61 5.28 -6.67
CA GLU A 52 9.73 5.55 -5.75
C GLU A 52 9.45 6.80 -4.91
N HIS A 53 8.70 7.76 -5.47
CA HIS A 53 8.44 9.05 -4.83
C HIS A 53 7.01 9.22 -4.31
N ILE A 54 6.03 8.57 -4.95
CA ILE A 54 4.63 8.58 -4.53
C ILE A 54 4.36 7.27 -3.80
N ILE A 55 4.49 7.29 -2.47
CA ILE A 55 4.41 6.11 -1.60
C ILE A 55 3.21 6.12 -0.66
N GLY A 56 2.76 4.93 -0.27
CA GLY A 56 1.79 4.73 0.80
C GLY A 56 2.42 4.92 2.19
N HIS A 57 1.59 5.15 3.20
CA HIS A 57 2.07 5.24 4.57
C HIS A 57 2.57 3.88 5.07
N ASP A 58 2.00 2.78 4.57
CA ASP A 58 2.46 1.43 4.84
C ASP A 58 3.85 1.10 4.26
N GLU A 59 4.38 1.94 3.38
CA GLU A 59 5.72 1.81 2.81
C GLU A 59 6.77 2.63 3.58
N VAL A 60 6.34 3.44 4.55
CA VAL A 60 7.24 4.24 5.39
C VAL A 60 7.55 3.48 6.70
N PRO A 61 8.84 3.19 7.01
CA PRO A 61 9.18 2.55 8.27
C PRO A 61 8.88 3.48 9.46
N GLY A 62 8.55 2.88 10.60
CA GLY A 62 8.37 3.66 11.82
C GLY A 62 9.68 4.34 12.22
N VAL A 63 9.60 5.62 12.60
CA VAL A 63 10.79 6.43 12.99
C VAL A 63 11.58 5.84 14.16
N LEU A 64 10.96 4.98 14.97
CA LEU A 64 11.57 4.23 16.06
C LEU A 64 10.97 2.82 16.08
N ASP A 65 11.77 1.81 16.45
CA ASP A 65 11.34 0.42 16.61
C ASP A 65 10.07 0.30 17.47
N ALA A 66 10.05 1.00 18.62
CA ALA A 66 8.91 1.02 19.54
C ALA A 66 7.63 1.66 18.95
N LYS A 67 7.72 2.33 17.80
CA LYS A 67 6.62 3.01 17.12
C LYS A 67 6.18 2.31 15.83
N VAL A 68 6.86 1.24 15.41
CA VAL A 68 6.51 0.45 14.22
C VAL A 68 5.07 -0.06 14.30
N THR A 69 4.65 -0.53 15.47
CA THR A 69 3.30 -1.08 15.69
C THR A 69 2.17 -0.06 15.65
N ALA A 70 2.48 1.23 15.84
CA ALA A 70 1.52 2.34 15.87
C ALA A 70 1.50 3.15 14.57
N GLN A 71 2.37 2.84 13.59
CA GLN A 71 2.35 3.49 12.29
C GLN A 71 1.01 3.29 11.60
N HIS A 72 0.62 4.30 10.82
CA HIS A 72 -0.51 4.14 9.94
C HIS A 72 -0.11 3.23 8.77
N TRP A 73 -1.12 2.74 8.08
CA TRP A 73 -0.97 1.75 7.01
C TRP A 73 -1.91 2.07 5.84
N ASP A 74 -2.44 3.30 5.79
CA ASP A 74 -3.13 3.80 4.62
C ASP A 74 -2.17 3.87 3.40
N PRO A 75 -2.68 3.68 2.18
CA PRO A 75 -4.09 3.53 1.82
C PRO A 75 -4.63 2.10 2.02
N GLY A 76 -3.79 1.17 2.47
CA GLY A 76 -4.18 -0.19 2.75
C GLY A 76 -4.30 -1.08 1.52
N PRO A 77 -4.77 -2.33 1.70
CA PRO A 77 -4.62 -3.38 0.70
C PRO A 77 -5.49 -3.22 -0.56
N PHE A 78 -6.50 -2.33 -0.53
CA PHE A 78 -7.52 -2.22 -1.58
C PHE A 78 -7.43 -0.91 -2.38
N TRP A 79 -6.29 -0.24 -2.30
CA TRP A 79 -5.98 0.90 -3.14
C TRP A 79 -5.33 0.44 -4.44
N ASP A 80 -5.99 0.65 -5.56
CA ASP A 80 -5.46 0.36 -6.88
C ASP A 80 -4.40 1.40 -7.25
N TRP A 81 -3.15 1.04 -6.99
CA TRP A 81 -2.00 1.87 -7.34
C TRP A 81 -1.90 2.13 -8.84
N ASN A 82 -2.24 1.18 -9.70
CA ASN A 82 -2.13 1.39 -11.15
C ASN A 82 -3.17 2.42 -11.62
N HIS A 83 -4.41 2.32 -11.15
CA HIS A 83 -5.44 3.33 -11.42
C HIS A 83 -5.03 4.71 -10.89
N SER A 84 -4.51 4.77 -9.67
CA SER A 84 -4.02 6.02 -9.09
C SER A 84 -2.89 6.64 -9.91
N MET A 85 -1.93 5.85 -10.39
CA MET A 85 -0.81 6.36 -11.19
C MET A 85 -1.27 6.76 -12.60
N ASP A 86 -2.26 6.08 -13.19
CA ASP A 86 -2.85 6.45 -14.47
C ASP A 86 -3.50 7.85 -14.41
N LEU A 87 -4.27 8.14 -13.36
CA LEU A 87 -4.84 9.47 -13.11
C LEU A 87 -3.79 10.58 -12.93
N LEU A 88 -2.59 10.22 -12.45
CA LEU A 88 -1.46 11.16 -12.36
C LEU A 88 -0.80 11.43 -13.71
N GLY A 89 -1.05 10.58 -14.72
CA GLY A 89 -0.32 10.54 -15.98
C GLY A 89 1.10 9.99 -15.81
N ALA A 90 1.27 9.06 -14.87
CA ALA A 90 2.54 8.49 -14.48
C ALA A 90 2.70 7.04 -15.00
N PRO A 91 3.93 6.50 -15.04
CA PRO A 91 4.14 5.11 -15.42
C PRO A 91 3.32 4.17 -14.53
N THR A 92 2.51 3.32 -15.17
CA THR A 92 1.82 2.24 -14.49
C THR A 92 2.71 1.00 -14.50
N GLY A 93 2.62 0.17 -13.46
CA GLY A 93 3.40 -1.06 -13.40
C GLY A 93 2.95 -2.14 -14.40
N ALA A 94 1.89 -1.88 -15.15
CA ALA A 94 1.12 -2.88 -15.89
C ALA A 94 1.63 -3.17 -17.31
N GLU A 95 2.80 -2.69 -17.69
CA GLU A 95 3.39 -2.84 -19.04
C GLU A 95 3.78 -4.29 -19.41
N GLY A 96 3.56 -5.25 -18.51
CA GLY A 96 3.84 -6.67 -18.70
C GLY A 96 5.16 -7.12 -18.06
N PRO A 97 5.47 -8.43 -18.12
CA PRO A 97 6.62 -9.01 -17.40
C PRO A 97 8.00 -8.60 -17.94
N GLY A 98 8.06 -7.78 -18.99
CA GLY A 98 9.30 -7.44 -19.66
C GLY A 98 10.04 -8.66 -20.22
N GLY A 99 11.37 -8.59 -20.23
CA GLY A 99 12.26 -9.71 -20.58
C GLY A 99 12.74 -10.49 -19.35
N PRO A 100 13.53 -11.56 -19.55
CA PRO A 100 14.13 -12.31 -18.45
C PRO A 100 14.94 -11.43 -17.50
N TYR A 101 14.74 -11.61 -16.20
CA TYR A 101 15.47 -10.87 -15.17
C TYR A 101 16.96 -11.24 -15.14
N ARG A 102 17.81 -10.26 -14.82
CA ARG A 102 19.24 -10.46 -14.60
C ARG A 102 19.55 -10.43 -13.11
N ALA A 103 20.56 -11.19 -12.68
CA ALA A 103 21.03 -11.11 -11.30
C ALA A 103 21.47 -9.67 -10.97
N GLY A 104 21.02 -9.15 -9.83
CA GLY A 104 21.28 -7.77 -9.39
C GLY A 104 20.36 -6.71 -10.00
N GLN A 105 19.39 -7.09 -10.82
CA GLN A 105 18.38 -6.18 -11.36
C GLN A 105 17.33 -5.83 -10.29
N VAL A 106 17.01 -4.55 -10.16
CA VAL A 106 15.84 -4.08 -9.41
C VAL A 106 14.58 -4.50 -10.16
N ILE A 107 13.64 -5.10 -9.44
CA ILE A 107 12.38 -5.58 -10.02
C ILE A 107 11.22 -4.84 -9.38
N ARG A 108 10.27 -4.43 -10.22
CA ARG A 108 8.99 -3.91 -9.78
C ARG A 108 7.97 -5.04 -9.74
N VAL A 109 7.30 -5.21 -8.60
CA VAL A 109 6.24 -6.20 -8.45
C VAL A 109 4.89 -5.52 -8.63
N VAL A 110 4.07 -6.06 -9.53
CA VAL A 110 2.78 -5.44 -9.90
C VAL A 110 1.72 -6.55 -9.94
N PRO A 111 1.17 -6.94 -8.77
CA PRO A 111 0.07 -7.88 -8.72
C PRO A 111 -1.13 -7.33 -9.50
N PRO A 112 -1.85 -8.14 -10.27
CA PRO A 112 -3.02 -7.66 -11.00
C PRO A 112 -4.12 -7.24 -10.01
N PHE A 113 -4.66 -6.03 -10.12
CA PHE A 113 -5.79 -5.59 -9.30
C PHE A 113 -7.12 -6.16 -9.84
N THR A 114 -7.20 -7.50 -9.91
CA THR A 114 -8.35 -8.25 -10.43
C THR A 114 -8.65 -9.48 -9.57
N THR A 115 -9.64 -10.28 -9.95
CA THR A 115 -9.96 -11.55 -9.27
C THR A 115 -8.81 -12.57 -9.26
N ALA A 116 -7.77 -12.37 -10.10
CA ALA A 116 -6.56 -13.17 -10.08
C ALA A 116 -5.69 -12.94 -8.84
N ASN A 117 -5.85 -11.83 -8.12
CA ASN A 117 -5.10 -11.52 -6.89
C ASN A 117 -6.05 -11.12 -5.76
N GLN A 118 -6.57 -12.10 -5.03
CA GLN A 118 -7.46 -11.89 -3.87
C GLN A 118 -6.88 -12.59 -2.62
N PRO A 119 -5.76 -12.10 -2.07
CA PRO A 119 -5.15 -12.70 -0.89
C PRO A 119 -6.12 -12.72 0.29
N LYS A 120 -6.09 -13.80 1.06
CA LYS A 120 -6.87 -13.91 2.31
C LYS A 120 -6.43 -12.81 3.28
N LEU A 121 -7.39 -12.03 3.77
CA LEU A 121 -7.17 -10.96 4.72
C LEU A 121 -8.11 -11.07 5.93
N THR A 122 -7.64 -10.58 7.07
CA THR A 122 -8.42 -10.42 8.30
C THR A 122 -8.36 -8.99 8.81
N ASN A 123 -9.38 -8.58 9.56
CA ASN A 123 -9.44 -7.30 10.28
C ASN A 123 -9.96 -7.59 11.70
N GLY A 124 -9.12 -7.38 12.70
CA GLY A 124 -9.41 -7.79 14.08
C GLY A 124 -9.65 -9.30 14.21
N GLY A 125 -9.01 -10.12 13.36
CA GLY A 125 -9.22 -11.56 13.30
C GLY A 125 -10.47 -12.03 12.53
N ALA A 126 -11.38 -11.13 12.17
CA ALA A 126 -12.52 -11.46 11.30
C ALA A 126 -12.07 -11.52 9.83
N ALA A 127 -12.57 -12.50 9.08
CA ALA A 127 -12.28 -12.60 7.64
C ALA A 127 -12.88 -11.41 6.87
N VAL A 128 -12.08 -10.84 5.98
CA VAL A 128 -12.52 -9.80 5.03
C VAL A 128 -12.98 -10.49 3.74
N PRO A 129 -14.07 -10.03 3.10
CA PRO A 129 -14.49 -10.57 1.81
C PRO A 129 -13.35 -10.58 0.78
N ALA A 130 -13.29 -11.65 -0.02
CA ALA A 130 -12.29 -11.77 -1.08
C ALA A 130 -12.52 -10.68 -2.13
N GLN A 131 -11.49 -9.88 -2.38
CA GLN A 131 -11.51 -8.81 -3.36
C GLN A 131 -10.08 -8.52 -3.84
N PRO A 132 -9.91 -7.91 -5.02
CA PRO A 132 -8.61 -7.54 -5.53
C PRO A 132 -7.80 -6.73 -4.53
N ALA A 133 -6.52 -7.08 -4.39
CA ALA A 133 -5.60 -6.36 -3.52
C ALA A 133 -4.38 -5.86 -4.29
N ASN A 134 -3.73 -4.86 -3.72
CA ASN A 134 -2.55 -4.21 -4.28
C ASN A 134 -1.23 -4.84 -3.83
N PHE A 135 -1.25 -6.04 -3.25
CA PHE A 135 -0.06 -6.71 -2.76
C PHE A 135 -0.13 -8.21 -3.01
N THR A 136 1.02 -8.87 -2.91
CA THR A 136 1.08 -10.33 -2.71
C THR A 136 1.92 -10.65 -1.47
N TYR A 137 1.75 -11.86 -0.93
CA TYR A 137 2.49 -12.29 0.24
C TYR A 137 3.94 -12.66 -0.10
N LEU A 138 4.86 -12.27 0.78
CA LEU A 138 6.24 -12.71 0.78
C LEU A 138 6.40 -13.96 1.65
N HIS A 139 7.14 -14.92 1.12
CA HIS A 139 7.28 -16.26 1.66
C HIS A 139 8.75 -16.55 2.00
N SER A 140 8.96 -17.34 3.05
CA SER A 140 10.30 -17.71 3.54
C SER A 140 11.05 -18.71 2.65
N SER A 141 10.35 -19.33 1.69
CA SER A 141 10.95 -20.10 0.62
C SER A 141 10.22 -19.84 -0.71
N PRO A 142 10.76 -20.31 -1.85
CA PRO A 142 10.11 -20.22 -3.18
C PRO A 142 8.84 -21.09 -3.30
N SER A 143 7.90 -20.96 -2.37
CA SER A 143 6.62 -21.67 -2.34
C SER A 143 5.56 -20.86 -1.60
N THR A 144 4.37 -20.80 -2.18
CA THR A 144 3.17 -20.18 -1.58
C THR A 144 2.60 -20.99 -0.40
N THR A 145 3.08 -22.22 -0.19
CA THR A 145 2.74 -23.05 0.97
C THR A 145 3.69 -22.87 2.14
N SER A 146 4.81 -22.17 1.94
CA SER A 146 5.77 -21.90 3.02
C SER A 146 5.27 -20.78 3.93
N ALA A 147 5.85 -20.71 5.14
CA ALA A 147 5.54 -19.64 6.09
C ALA A 147 5.78 -18.27 5.45
N THR A 148 4.86 -17.34 5.64
CA THR A 148 5.05 -15.95 5.26
C THR A 148 6.15 -15.33 6.10
N LEU A 149 6.82 -14.29 5.59
CA LEU A 149 7.81 -13.55 6.36
C LEU A 149 7.21 -12.95 7.64
N THR A 150 8.08 -12.66 8.60
CA THR A 150 7.72 -12.08 9.90
C THR A 150 8.65 -10.93 10.22
N ASP A 151 8.12 -9.90 10.89
CA ASP A 151 8.89 -8.75 11.35
C ASP A 151 8.93 -8.74 12.89
N PRO A 152 10.11 -8.82 13.53
CA PRO A 152 10.25 -8.85 14.97
C PRO A 152 9.71 -7.57 15.66
N TYR A 153 9.68 -6.44 14.97
CA TYR A 153 9.20 -5.15 15.50
C TYR A 153 7.68 -5.01 15.41
N LEU A 154 7.04 -5.83 14.57
CA LEU A 154 5.59 -5.96 14.59
C LEU A 154 5.17 -6.96 15.69
N GLY A 155 5.94 -8.02 15.98
CA GLY A 155 5.64 -9.00 17.04
C GLY A 155 4.80 -10.19 16.54
N SER A 156 4.30 -11.06 17.45
CA SER A 156 3.52 -12.25 17.05
C SER A 156 2.13 -11.84 16.54
N ARG A 157 2.01 -11.69 15.22
CA ARG A 157 0.83 -11.14 14.56
C ARG A 157 0.29 -12.12 13.55
N THR A 158 -1.04 -12.16 13.41
CA THR A 158 -1.69 -12.96 12.37
C THR A 158 -1.20 -12.47 11.00
N SER A 159 -0.61 -13.36 10.21
CA SER A 159 -0.04 -13.04 8.90
C SER A 159 -1.07 -12.45 7.93
N THR A 160 -2.34 -12.79 8.10
CA THR A 160 -3.44 -12.31 7.25
C THR A 160 -3.97 -10.94 7.64
N GLU A 161 -3.50 -10.34 8.74
CA GLU A 161 -4.09 -9.11 9.22
C GLU A 161 -3.85 -7.94 8.25
N GLY A 162 -4.91 -7.17 7.97
CA GLY A 162 -4.91 -6.12 6.95
C GLY A 162 -3.81 -5.07 7.12
N TRP A 163 -3.54 -4.67 8.37
CA TRP A 163 -2.50 -3.70 8.70
C TRP A 163 -1.09 -4.31 8.76
N ASN A 164 -0.94 -5.64 8.73
CA ASN A 164 0.36 -6.30 8.78
C ASN A 164 1.09 -6.10 7.46
N ARG A 165 2.12 -5.24 7.44
CA ARG A 165 2.95 -4.94 6.26
C ARG A 165 4.21 -5.80 6.15
N ALA A 166 4.56 -6.57 7.19
CA ALA A 166 5.80 -7.36 7.28
C ALA A 166 6.00 -8.37 6.14
N ASN A 167 4.89 -8.88 5.63
CA ASN A 167 4.85 -10.02 4.74
C ASN A 167 4.23 -9.68 3.40
N LYS A 168 4.20 -8.41 3.02
CA LYS A 168 3.55 -7.94 1.80
C LYS A 168 4.57 -7.26 0.92
N VAL A 169 4.51 -7.54 -0.37
CA VAL A 169 5.13 -6.70 -1.39
C VAL A 169 4.01 -5.94 -2.10
N VAL A 170 4.03 -4.62 -1.96
CA VAL A 170 3.00 -3.71 -2.46
C VAL A 170 3.28 -3.38 -3.93
N ALA A 171 2.21 -3.18 -4.70
CA ALA A 171 2.28 -2.89 -6.13
C ALA A 171 3.09 -1.62 -6.39
N GLY A 172 4.08 -1.76 -7.29
CA GLY A 172 4.88 -0.66 -7.78
C GLY A 172 6.04 -0.24 -6.88
N GLY A 173 6.18 -0.78 -5.67
CA GLY A 173 7.38 -0.57 -4.86
C GLY A 173 8.61 -1.19 -5.55
N GLU A 174 9.72 -0.46 -5.56
CA GLU A 174 11.04 -0.88 -6.08
C GLU A 174 12.09 -0.90 -4.95
#